data_AF-A0A9E3ATD4-F1
#
_entry.id   AF-A0A9E3ATD4-F1
#
_cell.length_a   1.000
_cell.length_b   1.000
_cell.length_c   1.000
_cell.angle_alpha   90.00
_cell.angle_beta   90.00
_cell.angle_gamma   90.00
#
_symmetry.space_group_name_H-M   'P 1'
#
loop_
_entity.id
_entity.type
_entity.pdbx_description
1 polymer ?
#
loop_
_entity_poly.entity_id
_entity_poly.type
_entity_poly.pdbx_seq_one_letter_code
_entity_poly.pdbx_strand_id
1 'polypeptide(L)'
;MMATRGLAAGSMGFAPGLWRWAALGFCVLTLIAAALAFAMPASAGWEGLVLVAGIGAVGCLVLYAVWPKATLAAADAQRVAEAAARANIAWAITGADGAVLDCNPVYRRMAGAADGEAPPPPELALAGEPSSAVLYRLTRSAAERQLREESFQVAPGLEIVAAVRPLTGGETAWWFTPRLAGMRNAAITEPVSAAVPLGISAVFRDAPMGLALSDGKGVIAEANAAFAEFFGRPSLAGAKLLDLVDAAERNAVGELLAGSGSSTTEIKPLQERERIAELFVHPLNDGRVVLYLLDVSEQKALETKFAQSQKMQAVGQLAGGVAHDFNNLLTVIIGNSEFLLMRHPAGDPSFKEINEIHQNALRAATLVGQLLAFSRKQTLQPKVLGVRDVVSELAVMLKRLLREGVELELDHGTDLWPVHADEVQISNAIINLVVNARDAMPKGGTVTIRTANETVAAPLALGSAIMP
;
A
#
# COMPACT_ATOMS: atom_id res chain seq x y z
N MET A 1 18.20 21.21 22.04
CA MET A 1 18.62 21.63 23.41
C MET A 1 17.57 22.62 23.89
N MET A 2 17.03 22.43 25.11
CA MET A 2 15.71 22.87 25.62
C MET A 2 14.53 22.06 25.03
N ALA A 3 13.60 21.46 25.80
CA ALA A 3 13.44 21.35 27.23
C ALA A 3 12.70 20.04 27.55
N THR A 4 13.33 19.14 28.31
CA THR A 4 12.70 17.97 28.92
C THR A 4 11.87 18.45 30.12
N ARG A 5 10.57 18.69 29.93
CA ARG A 5 9.64 18.84 31.07
C ARG A 5 9.28 17.45 31.56
N GLY A 6 9.93 17.05 32.66
CA GLY A 6 9.66 15.79 33.33
C GLY A 6 8.25 15.74 33.89
N LEU A 7 7.58 14.63 33.59
CA LEU A 7 6.34 14.18 34.22
C LEU A 7 6.61 13.98 35.72
N ALA A 8 6.08 14.88 36.54
CA ALA A 8 6.14 14.78 37.99
C ALA A 8 4.98 13.89 38.48
N ALA A 9 5.29 12.65 38.83
CA ALA A 9 4.42 11.80 39.63
C ALA A 9 5.05 11.61 41.01
N GLY A 10 4.40 12.22 42.03
CA GLY A 10 4.45 11.83 43.43
C GLY A 10 5.82 11.68 44.10
N SER A 11 6.45 12.79 44.50
CA SER A 11 7.45 12.77 45.57
C SER A 11 6.96 13.60 46.76
N MET A 12 7.21 13.10 47.97
CA MET A 12 6.93 13.79 49.22
C MET A 12 7.50 15.22 49.17
N GLY A 13 6.61 16.22 49.17
CA GLY A 13 6.75 17.52 49.83
C GLY A 13 7.96 18.43 49.53
N PHE A 14 8.82 18.17 48.55
CA PHE A 14 10.03 18.96 48.36
C PHE A 14 10.37 19.19 46.89
N ALA A 15 10.86 20.40 46.61
CA ALA A 15 11.17 20.87 45.26
C ALA A 15 12.23 20.00 44.55
N PRO A 16 12.03 19.67 43.26
CA PRO A 16 12.99 18.89 42.47
C PRO A 16 14.32 19.64 42.37
N GLY A 17 15.40 19.02 42.86
CA GLY A 17 16.77 19.56 42.83
C GLY A 17 17.37 19.87 44.21
N LEU A 18 16.56 20.29 45.20
CA LEU A 18 17.06 20.60 46.55
C LEU A 18 17.61 19.37 47.28
N TRP A 19 17.03 18.20 47.04
CA TRP A 19 17.46 16.94 47.64
C TRP A 19 18.86 16.49 47.21
N ARG A 20 19.30 16.85 45.99
CA ARG A 20 20.66 16.51 45.52
C ARG A 20 21.71 17.24 46.33
N TRP A 21 21.43 18.50 46.70
CA TRP A 21 22.29 19.30 47.57
C TRP A 21 22.25 18.84 49.03
N ALA A 22 21.09 18.40 49.52
CA ALA A 22 20.98 17.82 50.86
C ALA A 22 21.78 16.50 51.00
N ALA A 23 21.69 15.62 50.00
CA ALA A 23 22.44 14.36 49.97
C ALA A 23 23.96 14.60 49.84
N LEU A 24 24.36 15.56 48.99
CA LEU A 24 25.77 15.91 48.83
C LEU A 24 26.34 16.57 50.09
N GLY A 25 25.56 17.42 50.76
CA GLY A 25 25.90 18.00 52.07
C GLY A 25 26.09 16.93 53.14
N PHE A 26 25.22 15.92 53.18
CA PHE A 26 25.36 14.81 54.12
C PHE A 26 26.64 14.01 53.87
N CYS A 27 26.93 13.63 52.62
CA CYS A 27 28.18 12.94 52.25
C CYS A 27 29.43 13.72 52.66
N VAL A 28 29.47 15.05 52.43
CA VAL A 28 30.60 15.89 52.86
C VAL A 28 30.77 15.88 54.38
N LEU A 29 29.67 15.97 55.13
CA LEU A 29 29.68 15.95 56.59
C LEU A 29 30.18 14.60 57.12
N THR A 30 29.82 13.49 56.48
CA THR A 30 30.32 12.15 56.82
C THR A 30 31.83 12.01 56.56
N LEU A 31 32.35 12.58 55.46
CA LEU A 31 33.78 12.57 55.14
C LEU A 31 34.59 13.42 56.11
N ILE A 32 34.07 14.59 56.53
CA ILE A 32 34.71 15.44 57.55
C ILE A 32 34.79 14.72 58.89
N ALA A 33 33.70 14.07 59.32
CA ALA A 33 33.67 13.29 60.55
C ALA A 33 34.66 12.12 60.53
N ALA A 34 34.77 11.41 59.40
CA ALA A 34 35.74 10.34 59.22
C ALA A 34 37.20 10.85 59.24
N ALA A 35 37.47 12.00 58.62
CA ALA A 35 38.79 12.62 58.62
C ALA A 35 39.23 13.08 60.02
N LEU A 36 38.31 13.65 60.82
CA LEU A 36 38.56 14.03 62.22
C LEU A 36 38.83 12.82 63.11
N ALA A 37 38.08 11.72 62.92
CA ALA A 37 38.30 10.48 63.66
C ALA A 37 39.67 9.85 63.36
N PHE A 38 40.18 10.00 62.13
CA PHE A 38 41.50 9.50 61.73
C PHE A 38 42.65 10.40 62.19
N ALA A 39 42.44 11.72 62.24
CA ALA A 39 43.45 12.70 62.64
C ALA A 39 43.71 12.73 64.16
N MET A 40 42.73 12.32 64.99
CA MET A 40 42.86 12.30 66.46
C MET A 40 42.50 10.93 67.06
N PRO A 41 43.32 9.89 66.83
CA PRO A 41 42.99 8.52 67.23
C PRO A 41 43.00 8.31 68.75
N ALA A 42 43.70 9.16 69.51
CA ALA A 42 43.80 9.04 70.96
C ALA A 42 42.51 9.45 71.72
N SER A 43 41.62 10.24 71.11
CA SER A 43 40.37 10.70 71.72
C SER A 43 39.12 9.96 71.22
N ALA A 44 39.19 9.30 70.06
CA ALA A 44 38.03 8.69 69.41
C ALA A 44 37.65 7.31 69.98
N GLY A 45 38.63 6.52 70.45
CA GLY A 45 38.38 5.17 70.98
C GLY A 45 37.63 4.22 70.03
N TRP A 46 37.15 3.10 70.56
CA TRP A 46 36.35 2.12 69.79
C TRP A 46 34.98 2.68 69.40
N GLU A 47 34.44 3.62 70.19
CA GLU A 47 33.14 4.25 69.98
C GLU A 47 33.13 5.14 68.72
N GLY A 48 34.23 5.86 68.44
CA GLY A 48 34.37 6.67 67.23
C GLY A 48 34.37 5.83 65.95
N LEU A 49 34.97 4.64 65.98
CA LEU A 49 34.95 3.71 64.84
C LEU A 49 33.54 3.16 64.58
N VAL A 50 32.79 2.84 65.64
CA VAL A 50 31.39 2.37 65.53
C VAL A 50 30.49 3.48 64.98
N LEU A 51 30.68 4.74 65.41
CA LEU A 51 29.92 5.87 64.90
C LEU A 51 30.18 6.11 63.40
N VAL A 52 31.44 6.06 62.96
CA VAL A 52 31.80 6.23 61.54
C VAL A 52 31.23 5.08 60.68
N ALA A 53 31.28 3.84 61.19
CA ALA A 53 30.68 2.69 60.51
C ALA A 53 29.14 2.82 60.39
N GLY A 54 28.48 3.28 61.46
CA GLY A 54 27.04 3.54 61.45
C GLY A 54 26.63 4.64 60.47
N ILE A 55 27.40 5.74 60.42
CA ILE A 55 27.19 6.84 59.47
C ILE A 55 27.42 6.37 58.02
N GLY A 56 28.47 5.56 57.78
CA GLY A 56 28.74 4.97 56.48
C GLY A 56 27.65 4.01 56.00
N ALA A 57 27.08 3.21 56.92
CA ALA A 57 25.96 2.31 56.62
C ALA A 57 24.70 3.10 56.24
N VAL A 58 24.36 4.15 56.99
CA VAL A 58 23.23 5.05 56.66
C VAL A 58 23.47 5.75 55.33
N GLY A 59 24.70 6.23 55.07
CA GLY A 59 25.08 6.82 53.79
C GLY A 59 24.92 5.85 52.61
N CYS A 60 25.34 4.60 52.76
CA CYS A 60 25.15 3.56 51.75
C CYS A 60 23.67 3.21 51.52
N LEU A 61 22.87 3.20 52.59
CA LEU A 61 21.43 2.91 52.50
C LEU A 61 20.68 4.06 51.80
N VAL A 62 21.04 5.31 52.09
CA VAL A 62 20.54 6.49 51.39
C VAL A 62 20.99 6.48 49.92
N LEU A 63 22.25 6.19 49.64
CA LEU A 63 22.76 6.08 48.26
C LEU A 63 22.11 4.94 47.49
N TYR A 64 21.81 3.81 48.13
CA TYR A 64 21.09 2.68 47.52
C TYR A 64 19.61 3.01 47.26
N ALA A 65 18.96 3.71 48.19
CA ALA A 65 17.58 4.17 48.02
C ALA A 65 17.44 5.25 46.93
N VAL A 66 18.49 6.07 46.74
CA VAL A 66 18.56 7.16 45.76
C VAL A 66 19.21 6.71 44.44
N TRP A 67 19.83 5.52 44.39
CA TRP A 67 20.39 4.97 43.18
C TRP A 67 19.27 4.86 42.13
N PRO A 68 19.45 5.40 40.91
CA PRO A 68 18.44 5.30 39.88
C PRO A 68 18.25 3.81 39.57
N LYS A 69 17.23 3.20 40.17
CA LYS A 69 16.73 1.90 39.73
C LYS A 69 16.14 2.16 38.35
N ALA A 70 16.91 1.82 37.31
CA ALA A 70 16.42 1.82 35.95
C ALA A 70 15.28 0.78 35.88
N THR A 71 14.08 1.23 36.21
CA THR A 71 12.84 0.51 35.92
C THR A 71 12.68 0.47 34.41
N LEU A 72 12.16 -0.66 33.91
CA LEU A 72 11.71 -0.97 32.55
C LEU A 72 10.67 0.01 31.94
N ALA A 73 10.79 1.31 32.21
CA ALA A 73 9.84 2.33 31.77
C ALA A 73 10.52 3.44 30.95
N ALA A 74 11.71 3.91 31.32
CA ALA A 74 12.33 5.05 30.63
C ALA A 74 13.00 4.66 29.30
N ALA A 75 13.73 3.55 29.27
CA ALA A 75 14.39 3.06 28.05
C ALA A 75 13.38 2.48 27.05
N ASP A 76 12.34 1.81 27.54
CA ASP A 76 11.26 1.29 26.69
C ASP A 76 10.34 2.42 26.20
N ALA A 77 10.02 3.43 27.04
CA ALA A 77 9.32 4.63 26.57
C ALA A 77 10.15 5.43 25.57
N GLN A 78 11.47 5.52 25.74
CA GLN A 78 12.35 6.17 24.77
C GLN A 78 12.41 5.38 23.45
N ARG A 79 12.46 4.04 23.50
CA ARG A 79 12.37 3.19 22.30
C ARG A 79 11.02 3.28 21.59
N VAL A 80 9.92 3.31 22.35
CA VAL A 80 8.56 3.51 21.80
C VAL A 80 8.40 4.92 21.23
N ALA A 81 8.96 5.94 21.89
CA ALA A 81 8.97 7.31 21.38
C ALA A 81 9.82 7.43 20.10
N GLU A 82 10.98 6.78 20.03
CA GLU A 82 11.81 6.73 18.82
C GLU A 82 11.13 5.96 17.68
N ALA A 83 10.47 4.84 17.99
CA ALA A 83 9.68 4.06 17.01
C ALA A 83 8.47 4.85 16.51
N ALA A 84 7.74 5.52 17.40
CA ALA A 84 6.61 6.39 17.05
C ALA A 84 7.06 7.63 16.26
N ALA A 85 8.23 8.21 16.58
CA ALA A 85 8.79 9.35 15.84
C ALA A 85 9.21 8.97 14.41
N ARG A 86 9.60 7.70 14.18
CA ARG A 86 9.98 7.16 12.85
C ARG A 86 8.83 6.48 12.12
N ALA A 87 7.69 6.26 12.76
CA ALA A 87 6.52 5.67 12.13
C ALA A 87 5.99 6.58 11.02
N ASN A 88 5.61 5.98 9.89
CA ASN A 88 5.04 6.70 8.74
C ASN A 88 3.54 7.02 8.90
N ILE A 89 3.04 7.01 10.14
CA ILE A 89 1.66 7.25 10.53
C ILE A 89 1.66 8.53 11.39
N ALA A 90 0.81 9.50 11.07
CA ALA A 90 0.74 10.75 11.82
C ALA A 90 0.14 10.51 13.21
N TRP A 91 0.76 11.08 14.24
CA TRP A 91 0.20 11.11 15.59
C TRP A 91 0.44 12.45 16.29
N ALA A 92 -0.46 12.78 17.20
CA ALA A 92 -0.38 13.95 18.07
C ALA A 92 -0.88 13.60 19.48
N ILE A 93 -0.29 14.20 20.50
CA ILE A 93 -0.76 14.15 21.88
C ILE A 93 -1.35 15.52 22.20
N THR A 94 -2.61 15.56 22.63
CA THR A 94 -3.28 16.79 23.02
C THR A 94 -3.51 16.86 24.52
N GLY A 95 -3.42 18.08 25.06
CA GLY A 95 -3.84 18.40 26.43
C GLY A 95 -5.35 18.43 26.59
N ALA A 96 -5.81 18.66 27.82
CA ALA A 96 -7.24 18.77 28.15
C ALA A 96 -7.90 20.02 27.53
N ASP A 97 -7.10 21.01 27.15
CA ASP A 97 -7.47 22.23 26.43
C ASP A 97 -7.48 22.04 24.90
N GLY A 98 -7.16 20.85 24.40
CA GLY A 98 -7.08 20.53 22.97
C GLY A 98 -5.77 20.96 22.30
N ALA A 99 -4.86 21.63 23.02
CA ALA A 99 -3.57 22.05 22.47
C ALA A 99 -2.64 20.84 22.24
N VAL A 100 -1.89 20.83 21.14
CA VAL A 100 -0.93 19.76 20.84
C VAL A 100 0.30 19.92 21.75
N LEU A 101 0.51 18.94 22.63
CA LEU A 101 1.65 18.85 23.54
C LEU A 101 2.86 18.20 22.87
N ASP A 102 2.63 17.20 22.03
CA ASP A 102 3.69 16.50 21.28
C ASP A 102 3.15 15.90 19.97
N CYS A 103 4.00 15.72 18.96
CA CYS A 103 3.63 15.10 17.69
C CYS A 103 4.85 14.64 16.89
N ASN A 104 4.67 13.69 15.97
CA ASN A 104 5.74 13.32 15.05
C ASN A 104 5.85 14.24 13.81
N PRO A 105 6.98 14.20 13.08
CA PRO A 105 7.16 14.99 11.87
C PRO A 105 6.11 14.72 10.77
N VAL A 106 5.49 13.53 10.76
CA VAL A 106 4.43 13.19 9.80
C VAL A 106 3.17 14.00 10.06
N TYR A 107 2.73 14.11 11.33
CA TYR A 107 1.60 14.96 11.72
C TYR A 107 1.89 16.43 11.42
N ARG A 108 3.09 16.93 11.73
CA ARG A 108 3.47 18.32 11.46
C ARG A 108 3.36 18.68 9.97
N ARG A 109 3.83 17.79 9.08
CA ARG A 109 3.69 17.96 7.62
C ARG A 109 2.24 17.89 7.16
N MET A 110 1.47 16.94 7.71
CA MET A 110 0.03 16.81 7.42
C MET A 110 -0.75 18.06 7.82
N ALA A 111 -0.39 18.66 8.96
CA ALA A 111 -1.01 19.86 9.51
C ALA A 111 -0.48 21.17 8.88
N GLY A 112 0.49 21.11 7.96
CA GLY A 112 1.06 22.27 7.28
C GLY A 112 1.92 23.19 8.14
N ALA A 113 2.39 22.74 9.32
CA ALA A 113 3.17 23.56 10.24
C ALA A 113 4.68 23.51 9.93
N ALA A 114 5.33 24.67 9.95
CA ALA A 114 6.79 24.79 9.74
C ALA A 114 7.59 24.35 10.98
N ASP A 115 8.87 24.02 10.78
CA ASP A 115 9.72 23.60 11.89
C ASP A 115 9.99 24.71 12.91
N GLY A 116 9.49 24.51 14.14
CA GLY A 116 9.63 25.45 15.26
C GLY A 116 8.34 26.19 15.63
N GLU A 117 7.29 26.05 14.82
CA GLU A 117 5.96 26.60 15.11
C GLU A 117 5.11 25.59 15.90
N ALA A 118 4.20 26.09 16.74
CA ALA A 118 3.27 25.23 17.47
C ALA A 118 2.29 24.60 16.47
N PRO A 119 2.23 23.25 16.36
CA PRO A 119 1.35 22.61 15.40
C PRO A 119 -0.12 22.88 15.76
N PRO A 120 -0.99 23.12 14.77
CA PRO A 120 -2.40 23.39 15.04
C PRO A 120 -3.09 22.13 15.59
N PRO A 121 -4.15 22.31 16.40
CA PRO A 121 -4.92 21.20 16.93
C PRO A 121 -5.59 20.40 15.80
N PRO A 122 -5.86 19.09 16.00
CA PRO A 122 -6.39 18.20 14.96
C PRO A 122 -7.63 18.72 14.21
N GLU A 123 -8.51 19.44 14.91
CA GLU A 123 -9.72 20.05 14.37
C GLU A 123 -9.46 21.17 13.35
N LEU A 124 -8.36 21.90 13.52
CA LEU A 124 -7.91 22.96 12.61
C LEU A 124 -6.97 22.41 11.53
N ALA A 125 -6.15 21.41 11.88
CA ALA A 125 -5.19 20.78 10.97
C ALA A 125 -5.86 20.04 9.79
N LEU A 126 -7.08 19.53 9.99
CA LEU A 126 -7.82 18.73 9.02
C LEU A 126 -9.18 19.34 8.65
N ALA A 127 -9.32 20.66 8.80
CA ALA A 127 -10.56 21.37 8.52
C ALA A 127 -10.97 21.26 7.04
N GLY A 128 -12.14 20.67 6.77
CA GLY A 128 -12.73 20.50 5.43
C GLY A 128 -14.19 20.02 5.50
N GLU A 129 -15.00 20.34 4.48
CA GLU A 129 -16.46 20.14 4.51
C GLU A 129 -16.97 18.66 4.57
N PRO A 130 -16.15 17.60 4.43
CA PRO A 130 -16.57 16.26 4.86
C PRO A 130 -15.99 15.78 6.21
N SER A 131 -14.97 16.43 6.78
CA SER A 131 -14.24 15.98 7.98
C SER A 131 -14.69 16.67 9.28
N SER A 132 -15.22 17.89 9.20
CA SER A 132 -15.52 18.73 10.39
C SER A 132 -16.47 18.10 11.40
N ALA A 133 -17.52 17.39 10.95
CA ALA A 133 -18.48 16.77 11.87
C ALA A 133 -17.90 15.55 12.60
N VAL A 134 -17.02 14.79 11.94
CA VAL A 134 -16.32 13.64 12.51
C VAL A 134 -15.26 14.12 13.51
N LEU A 135 -14.46 15.11 13.11
CA LEU A 135 -13.45 15.73 13.96
C LEU A 135 -14.08 16.35 15.22
N TYR A 136 -15.21 17.04 15.12
CA TYR A 136 -15.93 17.56 16.28
C TYR A 136 -16.31 16.46 17.30
N ARG A 137 -16.80 15.32 16.82
CA ARG A 137 -17.16 14.18 17.70
C ARG A 137 -15.92 13.53 18.33
N LEU A 138 -14.83 13.43 17.59
CA LEU A 138 -13.56 12.92 18.09
C LEU A 138 -12.94 13.86 19.13
N THR A 139 -12.93 15.18 18.90
CA THR A 139 -12.47 16.18 19.87
C THR A 139 -13.30 16.15 21.13
N ARG A 140 -14.63 16.04 21.01
CA ARG A 140 -15.51 15.88 22.16
C ARG A 140 -15.21 14.60 22.93
N SER A 141 -14.95 13.50 22.24
CA SER A 141 -14.62 12.22 22.89
C SER A 141 -13.24 12.27 23.55
N ALA A 142 -12.29 13.03 23.00
CA ALA A 142 -11.01 13.32 23.64
C ALA A 142 -11.21 14.10 24.95
N ALA A 143 -12.04 15.14 24.94
CA ALA A 143 -12.38 15.92 26.14
C ALA A 143 -13.12 15.07 27.21
N GLU A 144 -14.01 14.19 26.77
CA GLU A 144 -14.77 13.27 27.64
C GLU A 144 -13.96 12.01 28.04
N ARG A 145 -12.70 11.88 27.59
CA ARG A 145 -11.80 10.74 27.84
C ARG A 145 -12.39 9.39 27.40
N GLN A 146 -13.03 9.38 26.26
CA GLN A 146 -13.61 8.19 25.65
C GLN A 146 -12.77 7.71 24.47
N LEU A 147 -12.60 6.40 24.39
CA LEU A 147 -11.95 5.77 23.26
C LEU A 147 -12.90 5.84 22.06
N ARG A 148 -12.43 6.43 20.96
CA ARG A 148 -13.24 6.57 19.75
C ARG A 148 -12.38 6.50 18.51
N GLU A 149 -12.95 5.97 17.45
CA GLU A 149 -12.30 5.84 16.16
C GLU A 149 -13.35 6.10 15.09
N GLU A 150 -13.06 7.03 14.19
CA GLU A 150 -13.94 7.34 13.08
C GLU A 150 -13.11 7.63 11.83
N SER A 151 -13.66 7.30 10.67
CA SER A 151 -13.05 7.57 9.38
C SER A 151 -13.73 8.72 8.67
N PHE A 152 -12.96 9.49 7.91
CA PHE A 152 -13.48 10.58 7.08
C PHE A 152 -12.65 10.76 5.82
N GLN A 153 -13.29 11.21 4.74
CA GLN A 153 -12.58 11.53 3.50
C GLN A 153 -11.87 12.87 3.59
N VAL A 154 -10.62 12.91 3.14
CA VAL A 154 -9.80 14.14 3.07
C VAL A 154 -9.64 14.60 1.62
N ALA A 155 -9.60 13.65 0.67
CA ALA A 155 -9.62 13.92 -0.75
C ALA A 155 -10.31 12.76 -1.49
N PRO A 156 -10.77 12.95 -2.76
CA PRO A 156 -11.35 11.86 -3.54
C PRO A 156 -10.38 10.66 -3.61
N GLY A 157 -10.79 9.51 -3.07
CA GLY A 157 -9.95 8.30 -3.02
C GLY A 157 -9.04 8.17 -1.79
N LEU A 158 -8.99 9.16 -0.91
CA LEU A 158 -8.19 9.15 0.33
C LEU A 158 -9.07 9.36 1.56
N GLU A 159 -9.19 8.31 2.36
CA GLU A 159 -9.85 8.28 3.66
C GLU A 159 -8.79 8.30 4.77
N ILE A 160 -9.05 8.98 5.87
CA ILE A 160 -8.21 8.92 7.07
C ILE A 160 -9.05 8.32 8.19
N VAL A 161 -8.50 7.31 8.87
CA VAL A 161 -9.02 6.80 10.14
C VAL A 161 -8.34 7.59 11.25
N ALA A 162 -9.13 8.30 12.04
CA ALA A 162 -8.64 9.02 13.21
C ALA A 162 -9.07 8.30 14.49
N ALA A 163 -8.10 7.93 15.32
CA ALA A 163 -8.31 7.22 16.57
C ALA A 163 -7.87 8.08 17.76
N VAL A 164 -8.77 8.23 18.73
CA VAL A 164 -8.58 8.97 19.97
C VAL A 164 -8.43 7.96 21.11
N ARG A 165 -7.35 8.08 21.88
CA ARG A 165 -7.01 7.18 22.99
C ARG A 165 -6.61 8.01 24.22
N PRO A 166 -7.43 8.04 25.29
CA PRO A 166 -7.08 8.76 26.51
C PRO A 166 -5.90 8.08 27.23
N LEU A 167 -4.96 8.88 27.72
CA LEU A 167 -3.81 8.42 28.48
C LEU A 167 -4.07 8.57 29.99
N THR A 168 -3.36 7.78 30.81
CA THR A 168 -3.47 7.81 32.28
C THR A 168 -3.09 9.15 32.91
N GLY A 169 -2.35 10.01 32.19
CA GLY A 169 -1.98 11.37 32.62
C GLY A 169 -3.02 12.45 32.35
N GLY A 170 -4.17 12.13 31.76
CA GLY A 170 -5.21 13.11 31.37
C GLY A 170 -4.99 13.75 30.00
N GLU A 171 -3.92 13.37 29.30
CA GLU A 171 -3.61 13.68 27.91
C GLU A 171 -4.35 12.72 26.97
N THR A 172 -4.42 13.05 25.69
CA THR A 172 -5.06 12.19 24.69
C THR A 172 -4.17 11.99 23.48
N ALA A 173 -3.94 10.73 23.11
CA ALA A 173 -3.21 10.37 21.91
C ALA A 173 -4.16 10.26 20.71
N TRP A 174 -3.75 10.88 19.61
CA TRP A 174 -4.41 10.87 18.32
C TRP A 174 -3.55 10.13 17.31
N TRP A 175 -4.17 9.24 16.54
CA TRP A 175 -3.53 8.54 15.43
C TRP A 175 -4.31 8.79 14.16
N PHE A 176 -3.60 9.04 13.06
CA PHE A 176 -4.18 9.29 11.75
C PHE A 176 -3.60 8.30 10.75
N THR A 177 -4.40 7.31 10.36
CA THR A 177 -4.00 6.26 9.45
C THR A 177 -4.64 6.49 8.08
N PRO A 178 -3.87 6.75 7.01
CA PRO A 178 -4.41 6.90 5.68
C PRO A 178 -4.90 5.55 5.13
N ARG A 179 -6.06 5.55 4.52
CA ARG A 179 -6.72 4.42 3.88
C ARG A 179 -7.17 4.85 2.47
N LEU A 180 -6.83 4.08 1.45
CA LEU A 180 -7.34 4.33 0.09
C LEU A 180 -8.82 3.93 0.04
N ALA A 181 -9.69 4.85 -0.37
CA ALA A 181 -11.12 4.65 -0.38
C ALA A 181 -11.53 3.75 -1.55
N GLY A 182 -11.88 2.49 -1.27
CA GLY A 182 -12.31 1.54 -2.30
C GLY A 182 -12.64 0.12 -1.81
N MET A 183 -13.62 -0.02 -0.93
CA MET A 183 -14.73 -1.00 -0.97
C MET A 183 -15.37 -1.05 0.42
N ARG A 184 -16.60 -0.52 0.52
CA ARG A 184 -17.49 -0.71 1.67
C ARG A 184 -17.83 -2.20 1.75
N ASN A 185 -17.24 -2.92 2.68
CA ASN A 185 -17.92 -4.07 3.27
C ASN A 185 -18.81 -3.56 4.40
N ALA A 186 -20.09 -3.90 4.27
CA ALA A 186 -21.16 -3.52 5.16
C ALA A 186 -20.83 -3.85 6.61
N ALA A 187 -21.24 -2.95 7.50
CA ALA A 187 -21.12 -3.09 8.94
C ALA A 187 -21.70 -4.43 9.42
N ILE A 188 -20.87 -5.22 10.12
CA ILE A 188 -21.36 -6.23 11.06
C ILE A 188 -21.52 -5.49 12.38
N THR A 189 -22.73 -5.01 12.64
CA THR A 189 -23.13 -4.48 13.94
C THR A 189 -23.71 -5.62 14.76
N GLU A 190 -22.87 -6.37 15.45
CA GLU A 190 -23.32 -7.20 16.58
C GLU A 190 -22.89 -6.56 17.90
N PRO A 191 -23.79 -6.50 18.91
CA PRO A 191 -23.46 -5.90 20.20
C PRO A 191 -22.54 -6.85 20.97
N VAL A 192 -21.27 -6.45 21.15
CA VAL A 192 -20.33 -7.16 22.03
C VAL A 192 -20.80 -6.99 23.47
N SER A 193 -21.38 -8.07 23.99
CA SER A 193 -21.78 -8.21 25.39
C SER A 193 -20.57 -8.53 26.27
N ALA A 194 -20.50 -7.80 27.39
CA ALA A 194 -19.74 -8.05 28.61
C ALA A 194 -18.21 -8.18 28.53
N ALA A 195 -17.55 -7.29 29.27
CA ALA A 195 -16.11 -7.21 29.47
C ALA A 195 -15.48 -8.56 29.88
N VAL A 196 -14.63 -9.09 29.01
CA VAL A 196 -13.61 -10.10 29.34
C VAL A 196 -12.25 -9.39 29.37
N PRO A 197 -11.36 -9.65 30.35
CA PRO A 197 -10.05 -9.01 30.39
C PRO A 197 -9.26 -9.39 29.12
N LEU A 198 -8.75 -8.39 28.40
CA LEU A 198 -7.89 -8.55 27.21
C LEU A 198 -6.62 -9.33 27.57
N GLY A 199 -6.66 -10.65 27.46
CA GLY A 199 -5.48 -11.50 27.42
C GLY A 199 -4.81 -11.43 26.04
N ILE A 200 -3.49 -11.54 26.01
CA ILE A 200 -2.64 -11.56 24.80
C ILE A 200 -3.19 -12.50 23.70
N SER A 201 -3.93 -13.57 24.06
CA SER A 201 -4.59 -14.48 23.12
C SER A 201 -5.73 -13.89 22.28
N ALA A 202 -6.44 -12.86 22.75
CA ALA A 202 -7.53 -12.24 21.97
C ALA A 202 -6.96 -11.36 20.84
N VAL A 203 -5.94 -10.56 21.15
CA VAL A 203 -5.21 -9.73 20.18
C VAL A 203 -4.49 -10.60 19.14
N PHE A 204 -3.93 -11.73 19.55
CA PHE A 204 -3.31 -12.69 18.63
C PHE A 204 -4.33 -13.32 17.67
N ARG A 205 -5.51 -13.70 18.17
CA ARG A 205 -6.54 -14.40 17.39
C ARG A 205 -7.25 -13.52 16.37
N ASP A 206 -7.62 -12.30 16.78
CA ASP A 206 -8.47 -11.42 15.99
C ASP A 206 -7.67 -10.41 15.15
N ALA A 207 -6.33 -10.56 15.11
CA ALA A 207 -5.48 -9.70 14.30
C ALA A 207 -5.78 -9.87 12.80
N PRO A 208 -5.94 -8.76 12.05
CA PRO A 208 -6.18 -8.80 10.60
C PRO A 208 -4.94 -9.17 9.78
N MET A 209 -3.78 -9.31 10.43
CA MET A 209 -2.54 -9.77 9.84
C MET A 209 -2.25 -11.20 10.29
N GLY A 210 -1.52 -11.96 9.48
CA GLY A 210 -1.10 -13.29 9.86
C GLY A 210 -0.07 -13.22 10.99
N LEU A 211 -0.36 -13.85 12.12
CA LEU A 211 0.56 -13.98 13.24
C LEU A 211 0.83 -15.46 13.51
N ALA A 212 2.10 -15.80 13.68
CA ALA A 212 2.48 -17.12 14.16
C ALA A 212 3.63 -17.04 15.16
N LEU A 213 3.59 -17.90 16.17
CA LEU A 213 4.70 -18.14 17.08
C LEU A 213 5.42 -19.39 16.64
N SER A 214 6.73 -19.33 16.50
CA SER A 214 7.58 -20.46 16.13
C SER A 214 8.75 -20.62 17.10
N ASP A 215 9.38 -21.79 17.08
CA ASP A 215 10.68 -21.99 17.71
C ASP A 215 11.82 -21.40 16.87
N GLY A 216 13.03 -21.32 17.42
CA GLY A 216 14.22 -20.86 16.69
C GLY A 216 14.64 -21.72 15.49
N LYS A 217 13.90 -22.79 15.15
CA LYS A 217 14.11 -23.64 13.96
C LYS A 217 12.98 -23.46 12.93
N GLY A 218 12.03 -22.55 13.18
CA GLY A 218 10.90 -22.25 12.30
C GLY A 218 9.76 -23.26 12.36
N VAL A 219 9.65 -24.05 13.44
CA VAL A 219 8.49 -24.92 13.70
C VAL A 219 7.40 -24.08 14.39
N ILE A 220 6.24 -24.00 13.76
CA ILE A 220 5.12 -23.17 14.22
C ILE A 220 4.48 -23.84 15.44
N ALA A 221 4.46 -23.15 16.58
CA ALA A 221 3.77 -23.58 17.79
C ALA A 221 2.30 -23.15 17.78
N GLU A 222 2.03 -21.92 17.34
CA GLU A 222 0.68 -21.35 17.29
C GLU A 222 0.57 -20.40 16.09
N ALA A 223 -0.59 -20.36 15.44
CA ALA A 223 -0.87 -19.44 14.34
C ALA A 223 -2.32 -18.97 14.42
N ASN A 224 -2.56 -17.70 14.09
CA ASN A 224 -3.90 -17.15 14.02
C ASN A 224 -4.59 -17.53 12.69
N ALA A 225 -5.89 -17.21 12.59
CA ALA A 225 -6.70 -17.58 11.44
C ALA A 225 -6.16 -16.99 10.12
N ALA A 226 -5.74 -15.72 10.12
CA ALA A 226 -5.21 -15.04 8.95
C ALA A 226 -3.91 -15.70 8.42
N PHE A 227 -3.02 -16.14 9.32
CA PHE A 227 -1.79 -16.85 8.93
C PHE A 227 -2.10 -18.24 8.36
N ALA A 228 -3.06 -18.94 8.97
CA ALA A 228 -3.49 -20.27 8.53
C ALA A 228 -4.19 -20.22 7.15
N GLU A 229 -5.04 -19.21 6.94
CA GLU A 229 -5.73 -18.93 5.69
C GLU A 229 -4.78 -18.60 4.54
N PHE A 230 -3.68 -17.85 4.81
CA PHE A 230 -2.68 -17.55 3.79
C PHE A 230 -2.03 -18.81 3.19
N PHE A 231 -1.79 -19.83 4.02
CA PHE A 231 -1.22 -21.11 3.60
C PHE A 231 -2.27 -22.18 3.24
N GLY A 232 -3.56 -21.82 3.23
CA GLY A 232 -4.65 -22.73 2.85
C GLY A 232 -4.86 -23.92 3.80
N ARG A 233 -4.46 -23.80 5.08
CA ARG A 233 -4.59 -24.88 6.08
C ARG A 233 -5.34 -24.43 7.32
N PRO A 234 -6.21 -25.27 7.92
CA PRO A 234 -6.98 -24.90 9.11
C PRO A 234 -6.14 -24.85 10.39
N SER A 235 -5.00 -25.54 10.43
CA SER A 235 -4.03 -25.47 11.52
C SER A 235 -2.62 -25.71 11.00
N LEU A 236 -1.66 -24.97 11.57
CA LEU A 236 -0.25 -25.00 11.22
C LEU A 236 0.65 -25.40 12.40
N ALA A 237 0.07 -25.78 13.54
CA ALA A 237 0.83 -26.22 14.71
C ALA A 237 1.67 -27.47 14.36
N GLY A 238 2.96 -27.41 14.68
CA GLY A 238 3.97 -28.43 14.36
C GLY A 238 4.50 -28.39 12.92
N ALA A 239 3.97 -27.54 12.04
CA ALA A 239 4.47 -27.41 10.68
C ALA A 239 5.74 -26.55 10.65
N LYS A 240 6.69 -26.90 9.79
CA LYS A 240 7.90 -26.11 9.56
C LYS A 240 7.64 -25.07 8.47
N LEU A 241 7.92 -23.80 8.74
CA LEU A 241 7.64 -22.69 7.82
C LEU A 241 8.28 -22.90 6.43
N LEU A 242 9.51 -23.42 6.38
CA LEU A 242 10.23 -23.66 5.14
C LEU A 242 9.53 -24.66 4.20
N ASP A 243 8.72 -25.56 4.74
CA ASP A 243 7.99 -26.56 3.95
C ASP A 243 6.68 -25.99 3.35
N LEU A 244 6.25 -24.82 3.84
CA LEU A 244 5.02 -24.13 3.41
C LEU A 244 5.29 -23.06 2.35
N VAL A 245 6.54 -22.59 2.24
CA VAL A 245 6.98 -21.56 1.30
C VAL A 245 7.54 -22.20 0.03
N ASP A 246 7.40 -21.51 -1.10
CA ASP A 246 7.97 -21.92 -2.38
C ASP A 246 9.50 -22.09 -2.31
N ALA A 247 10.02 -23.00 -3.13
CA ALA A 247 11.40 -23.46 -3.05
C ALA A 247 12.42 -22.36 -3.34
N ALA A 248 12.05 -21.35 -4.14
CA ALA A 248 12.93 -20.24 -4.46
C ALA A 248 13.24 -19.35 -3.24
N GLU A 249 12.29 -19.19 -2.33
CA GLU A 249 12.36 -18.27 -1.19
C GLU A 249 12.85 -18.95 0.10
N ARG A 250 12.97 -20.29 0.15
CA ARG A 250 13.41 -21.05 1.34
C ARG A 250 14.75 -20.60 1.91
N ASN A 251 15.72 -20.27 1.06
CA ASN A 251 17.03 -19.82 1.51
C ASN A 251 16.93 -18.47 2.22
N ALA A 252 16.19 -17.52 1.63
CA ALA A 252 15.98 -16.20 2.22
C ALA A 252 15.20 -16.28 3.53
N VAL A 253 14.17 -17.12 3.62
CA VAL A 253 13.42 -17.36 4.87
C VAL A 253 14.31 -18.03 5.92
N GLY A 254 15.19 -18.97 5.52
CA GLY A 254 16.14 -19.60 6.42
C GLY A 254 17.16 -18.63 7.01
N GLU A 255 17.71 -17.74 6.19
CA GLU A 255 18.59 -16.66 6.64
C GLU A 255 17.85 -15.68 7.56
N LEU A 256 16.60 -15.37 7.23
CA LEU A 256 15.76 -14.47 8.02
C LEU A 256 15.45 -15.03 9.42
N LEU A 257 15.19 -16.35 9.53
CA LEU A 257 14.99 -17.03 10.81
C LEU A 257 16.27 -17.12 11.66
N ALA A 258 17.44 -17.17 11.00
CA ALA A 258 18.73 -17.23 11.67
C ALA A 258 19.31 -15.85 12.05
N GLY A 259 18.79 -14.78 11.45
CA GLY A 259 19.25 -13.42 11.64
C GLY A 259 18.76 -12.78 12.95
N SER A 260 19.62 -11.98 13.59
CA SER A 260 19.30 -11.26 14.85
C SER A 260 18.62 -9.90 14.62
N GLY A 261 18.10 -9.63 13.41
CA GLY A 261 17.64 -8.30 12.98
C GLY A 261 16.20 -8.29 12.46
N SER A 262 15.60 -7.09 12.44
CA SER A 262 14.26 -6.83 11.90
C SER A 262 14.29 -6.75 10.36
N SER A 263 14.68 -7.85 9.72
CA SER A 263 14.63 -7.98 8.26
C SER A 263 13.26 -8.51 7.82
N THR A 264 12.96 -8.34 6.55
CA THR A 264 11.70 -8.77 5.93
C THR A 264 12.01 -9.50 4.63
N THR A 265 11.14 -10.42 4.21
CA THR A 265 11.27 -11.15 2.95
C THR A 265 9.90 -11.44 2.37
N GLU A 266 9.78 -11.28 1.05
CA GLU A 266 8.58 -11.70 0.32
C GLU A 266 8.54 -13.23 0.21
N ILE A 267 7.38 -13.81 0.51
CA ILE A 267 7.14 -15.24 0.47
C ILE A 267 5.88 -15.54 -0.35
N LYS A 268 5.91 -16.69 -1.01
CA LYS A 268 4.76 -17.27 -1.71
C LYS A 268 4.43 -18.63 -1.11
N PRO A 269 3.16 -18.94 -0.87
CA PRO A 269 2.79 -20.25 -0.38
C PRO A 269 2.97 -21.28 -1.50
N LEU A 270 3.44 -22.47 -1.13
CA LEU A 270 3.74 -23.55 -2.07
C LEU A 270 2.51 -23.99 -2.88
N GLN A 271 1.32 -23.88 -2.30
CA GLN A 271 0.05 -24.32 -2.89
C GLN A 271 -0.62 -23.27 -3.78
N GLU A 272 -0.45 -21.98 -3.47
CA GLU A 272 -1.13 -20.86 -4.15
C GLU A 272 -0.12 -19.77 -4.53
N ARG A 273 0.66 -20.02 -5.59
CA ARG A 273 1.77 -19.15 -6.02
C ARG A 273 1.37 -17.73 -6.46
N GLU A 274 0.07 -17.48 -6.62
CA GLU A 274 -0.46 -16.14 -6.92
C GLU A 274 -0.54 -15.24 -5.69
N ARG A 275 -0.55 -15.84 -4.48
CA ARG A 275 -0.52 -15.08 -3.23
C ARG A 275 0.91 -14.70 -2.87
N ILE A 276 1.07 -13.46 -2.43
CA ILE A 276 2.34 -12.88 -2.04
C ILE A 276 2.15 -12.24 -0.68
N ALA A 277 3.00 -12.61 0.28
CA ALA A 277 3.04 -11.96 1.56
C ALA A 277 4.43 -11.48 1.91
N GLU A 278 4.48 -10.42 2.70
CA GLU A 278 5.70 -9.94 3.32
C GLU A 278 5.81 -10.56 4.72
N LEU A 279 6.91 -11.30 4.94
CA LEU A 279 7.20 -12.00 6.19
C LEU A 279 8.22 -11.23 7.03
N PHE A 280 7.82 -10.89 8.25
CA PHE A 280 8.68 -10.30 9.26
C PHE A 280 8.95 -11.30 10.37
N VAL A 281 10.18 -11.27 10.88
CA VAL A 281 10.65 -12.20 11.91
C VAL A 281 11.21 -11.41 13.08
N HIS A 282 10.67 -11.64 14.27
CA HIS A 282 11.13 -11.02 15.50
C HIS A 282 11.50 -12.08 16.55
N PRO A 283 12.78 -12.17 16.95
CA PRO A 283 13.19 -13.08 18.00
C PRO A 283 12.70 -12.61 19.38
N LEU A 284 12.30 -13.56 20.22
CA LEU A 284 11.98 -13.39 21.63
C LEU A 284 13.18 -13.82 22.50
N ASN A 285 13.26 -13.27 23.71
CA ASN A 285 14.37 -13.51 24.66
C ASN A 285 14.46 -14.98 25.15
N ASP A 286 13.44 -15.80 24.91
CA ASP A 286 13.36 -17.20 25.30
C ASP A 286 13.69 -18.18 24.16
N GLY A 287 14.20 -17.68 23.03
CA GLY A 287 14.56 -18.50 21.86
C GLY A 287 13.39 -18.87 20.96
N ARG A 288 12.19 -18.32 21.22
CA ARG A 288 11.05 -18.35 20.28
C ARG A 288 11.12 -17.17 19.32
N VAL A 289 10.32 -17.24 18.27
CA VAL A 289 10.31 -16.24 17.20
C VAL A 289 8.87 -15.94 16.81
N VAL A 290 8.50 -14.67 16.76
CA VAL A 290 7.21 -14.21 16.26
C VAL A 290 7.33 -13.91 14.78
N LEU A 291 6.42 -14.48 14.00
CA LEU A 291 6.28 -14.30 12.56
C LEU A 291 5.08 -13.40 12.32
N TYR A 292 5.28 -12.34 11.54
CA TYR A 292 4.20 -11.49 11.05
C TYR A 292 4.14 -11.64 9.54
N LEU A 293 2.94 -11.85 9.03
CA LEU A 293 2.67 -12.08 7.63
C LEU A 293 1.65 -11.04 7.18
N LEU A 294 2.08 -10.15 6.30
CA LEU A 294 1.23 -9.16 5.67
C LEU A 294 0.91 -9.61 4.24
N ASP A 295 -0.34 -9.93 3.96
CA ASP A 295 -0.77 -10.27 2.61
C ASP A 295 -0.74 -9.00 1.73
N VAL A 296 0.16 -8.98 0.75
CA VAL A 296 0.35 -7.86 -0.18
C VAL A 296 -0.05 -8.26 -1.60
N SER A 297 -0.80 -9.36 -1.77
CA SER A 297 -1.20 -9.90 -3.07
C SER A 297 -1.98 -8.88 -3.88
N GLU A 298 -3.01 -8.27 -3.28
CA GLU A 298 -3.83 -7.25 -3.93
C GLU A 298 -3.01 -6.00 -4.30
N GLN A 299 -2.16 -5.54 -3.38
CA GLN A 299 -1.31 -4.38 -3.61
C GLN A 299 -0.37 -4.63 -4.79
N LYS A 300 0.32 -5.79 -4.83
CA LYS A 300 1.24 -6.15 -5.92
C LYS A 300 0.52 -6.34 -7.25
N ALA A 301 -0.68 -6.93 -7.24
CA ALA A 301 -1.50 -7.06 -8.44
C ALA A 301 -1.90 -5.69 -8.99
N LEU A 302 -2.25 -4.74 -8.13
CA LEU A 302 -2.55 -3.36 -8.51
C LEU A 302 -1.31 -2.60 -8.98
N GLU A 303 -0.16 -2.73 -8.31
CA GLU A 303 1.11 -2.14 -8.74
C GLU A 303 1.48 -2.62 -10.15
N THR A 304 1.33 -3.92 -10.41
CA THR A 304 1.61 -4.52 -11.72
C THR A 304 0.66 -3.99 -12.79
N LYS A 305 -0.65 -3.96 -12.51
CA LYS A 305 -1.66 -3.40 -13.42
C LYS A 305 -1.42 -1.92 -13.69
N PHE A 306 -1.05 -1.15 -12.67
CA PHE A 306 -0.76 0.27 -12.78
C PHE A 306 0.50 0.51 -13.62
N ALA A 307 1.59 -0.23 -13.38
CA ALA A 307 2.80 -0.16 -14.17
C ALA A 307 2.53 -0.54 -15.63
N GLN A 308 1.72 -1.57 -15.88
CA GLN A 308 1.28 -1.95 -17.22
C GLN A 308 0.45 -0.85 -17.89
N SER A 309 -0.48 -0.23 -17.15
CA SER A 309 -1.29 0.90 -17.64
C SER A 309 -0.44 2.12 -17.98
N GLN A 310 0.56 2.46 -17.15
CA GLN A 310 1.49 3.55 -17.45
C GLN A 310 2.32 3.25 -18.70
N LYS A 311 2.81 2.01 -18.84
CA LYS A 311 3.53 1.59 -20.04
C LYS A 311 2.63 1.71 -21.28
N MET A 312 1.38 1.27 -21.19
CA MET A 312 0.42 1.38 -22.29
C MET A 312 0.09 2.84 -22.63
N GLN A 313 -0.03 3.71 -21.63
CA GLN A 313 -0.24 5.15 -21.83
C GLN A 313 0.96 5.82 -22.52
N ALA A 314 2.19 5.47 -22.13
CA ALA A 314 3.41 5.99 -22.74
C ALA A 314 3.58 5.51 -24.18
N VAL A 315 3.40 4.20 -24.42
CA VAL A 315 3.34 3.62 -25.78
C VAL A 315 2.26 4.31 -26.59
N GLY A 316 1.12 4.58 -25.97
CA GLY A 316 -0.01 5.20 -26.62
C GLY A 316 0.29 6.64 -27.05
N GLN A 317 0.84 7.47 -26.17
CA GLN A 317 1.24 8.84 -26.51
C GLN A 317 2.29 8.89 -27.62
N LEU A 318 3.30 8.00 -27.58
CA LEU A 318 4.33 7.89 -28.62
C LEU A 318 3.73 7.45 -29.96
N ALA A 319 2.89 6.41 -29.95
CA ALA A 319 2.23 5.91 -31.15
C ALA A 319 1.38 6.99 -31.82
N GLY A 320 0.71 7.86 -31.06
CA GLY A 320 -0.16 8.91 -31.60
C GLY A 320 0.61 10.05 -32.27
N GLY A 321 1.71 10.50 -31.65
CA GLY A 321 2.59 11.50 -32.25
C GLY A 321 3.27 10.96 -33.51
N VAL A 322 3.85 9.76 -33.42
CA VAL A 322 4.52 9.11 -34.56
C VAL A 322 3.54 8.83 -35.70
N ALA A 323 2.34 8.32 -35.41
CA ALA A 323 1.36 8.01 -36.43
C ALA A 323 0.80 9.25 -37.13
N HIS A 324 0.62 10.36 -36.40
CA HIS A 324 0.28 11.64 -37.02
C HIS A 324 1.34 12.07 -38.03
N ASP A 325 2.62 11.97 -37.69
CA ASP A 325 3.71 12.37 -38.58
C ASP A 325 3.82 11.46 -39.81
N PHE A 326 3.63 10.14 -39.63
CA PHE A 326 3.56 9.21 -40.76
C PHE A 326 2.37 9.48 -41.67
N ASN A 327 1.18 9.77 -41.13
CA ASN A 327 0.01 10.12 -41.93
C ASN A 327 0.26 11.39 -42.77
N ASN A 328 0.98 12.37 -42.23
CA ASN A 328 1.34 13.57 -42.99
C ASN A 328 2.22 13.25 -44.20
N LEU A 329 3.24 12.41 -44.02
CA LEU A 329 4.11 11.97 -45.11
C LEU A 329 3.37 11.11 -46.14
N LEU A 330 2.56 10.15 -45.66
CA LEU A 330 1.78 9.25 -46.51
C LEU A 330 0.75 10.00 -47.33
N THR A 331 0.12 11.05 -46.78
CA THR A 331 -0.82 11.91 -47.52
C THR A 331 -0.16 12.53 -48.76
N VAL A 332 1.07 13.04 -48.62
CA VAL A 332 1.83 13.62 -49.74
C VAL A 332 2.25 12.54 -50.74
N ILE A 333 2.72 11.38 -50.27
CA ILE A 333 3.12 10.26 -51.15
C ILE A 333 1.93 9.74 -51.96
N ILE A 334 0.78 9.53 -51.30
CA ILE A 334 -0.47 9.09 -51.94
C ILE A 334 -0.89 10.15 -52.96
N GLY A 335 -0.99 11.42 -52.58
CA GLY A 335 -1.40 12.50 -53.50
C GLY A 335 -0.49 12.63 -54.72
N ASN A 336 0.83 12.60 -54.54
CA ASN A 336 1.78 12.66 -55.66
C ASN A 336 1.66 11.43 -56.58
N SER A 337 1.47 10.24 -56.01
CA SER A 337 1.28 9.02 -56.79
C SER A 337 -0.03 9.06 -57.59
N GLU A 338 -1.12 9.61 -57.04
CA GLU A 338 -2.38 9.83 -57.77
C GLU A 338 -2.19 10.80 -58.94
N PHE A 339 -1.50 11.93 -58.72
CA PHE A 339 -1.20 12.88 -59.80
C PHE A 339 -0.35 12.24 -60.91
N LEU A 340 0.61 11.38 -60.57
CA LEU A 340 1.42 10.66 -61.54
C LEU A 340 0.60 9.63 -62.33
N LEU A 341 -0.30 8.88 -61.67
CA LEU A 341 -1.21 7.95 -62.33
C LEU A 341 -2.18 8.64 -63.30
N MET A 342 -2.57 9.89 -63.01
CA MET A 342 -3.38 10.69 -63.95
C MET A 342 -2.60 11.10 -65.21
N ARG A 343 -1.27 11.25 -65.13
CA ARG A 343 -0.40 11.68 -66.25
C ARG A 343 0.19 10.52 -67.03
N HIS A 344 0.31 9.36 -66.41
CA HIS A 344 0.85 8.13 -66.98
C HIS A 344 -0.21 7.02 -66.95
N PRO A 345 -1.10 6.92 -67.96
CA PRO A 345 -2.19 5.95 -67.97
C PRO A 345 -1.71 4.51 -68.25
N ALA A 346 -2.62 3.54 -68.11
CA ALA A 346 -2.35 2.12 -68.37
C ALA A 346 -1.87 1.89 -69.82
N GLY A 347 -0.56 1.72 -69.98
CA GLY A 347 0.14 1.68 -71.27
C GLY A 347 1.48 2.40 -71.23
N ASP A 348 1.65 3.34 -70.28
CA ASP A 348 2.96 3.94 -69.97
C ASP A 348 3.88 2.91 -69.29
N PRO A 349 5.16 2.81 -69.67
CA PRO A 349 6.12 1.91 -69.02
C PRO A 349 6.21 2.11 -67.50
N SER A 350 6.02 3.35 -67.04
CA SER A 350 6.15 3.76 -65.64
C SER A 350 4.89 3.48 -64.81
N PHE A 351 3.76 3.17 -65.46
CA PHE A 351 2.47 2.99 -64.77
C PHE A 351 2.55 1.92 -63.69
N LYS A 352 3.28 0.83 -63.96
CA LYS A 352 3.40 -0.30 -63.03
C LYS A 352 4.11 0.12 -61.75
N GLU A 353 5.26 0.77 -61.82
CA GLU A 353 5.98 1.21 -60.61
C GLU A 353 5.20 2.27 -59.83
N ILE A 354 4.57 3.23 -60.51
CA ILE A 354 3.78 4.28 -59.85
C ILE A 354 2.58 3.67 -59.11
N ASN A 355 1.88 2.71 -59.74
CA ASN A 355 0.76 2.03 -59.12
C ASN A 355 1.20 1.17 -57.93
N GLU A 356 2.37 0.52 -58.00
CA GLU A 356 2.94 -0.21 -56.86
C GLU A 356 3.28 0.73 -55.69
N ILE A 357 3.85 1.91 -55.95
CA ILE A 357 4.11 2.93 -54.91
C ILE A 357 2.80 3.35 -54.25
N HIS A 358 1.75 3.65 -55.04
CA HIS A 358 0.44 4.05 -54.53
C HIS A 358 -0.18 2.96 -53.63
N GLN A 359 -0.19 1.71 -54.08
CA GLN A 359 -0.74 0.59 -53.32
C GLN A 359 0.07 0.26 -52.05
N ASN A 360 1.38 0.46 -52.06
CA ASN A 360 2.21 0.31 -50.86
C ASN A 360 1.95 1.44 -49.86
N ALA A 361 1.79 2.69 -50.33
CA ALA A 361 1.48 3.83 -49.46
C ALA A 361 0.11 3.68 -48.77
N LEU A 362 -0.93 3.21 -49.48
CA LEU A 362 -2.24 2.89 -48.90
C LEU A 362 -2.17 1.78 -47.84
N ARG A 363 -1.36 0.74 -48.10
CA ARG A 363 -1.11 -0.32 -47.10
C ARG A 363 -0.40 0.22 -45.87
N ALA A 364 0.60 1.07 -46.04
CA ALA A 364 1.30 1.72 -44.93
C ALA A 364 0.37 2.63 -44.11
N ALA A 365 -0.54 3.37 -44.75
CA ALA A 365 -1.53 4.20 -44.06
C ALA A 365 -2.49 3.36 -43.20
N THR A 366 -2.87 2.18 -43.71
CA THR A 366 -3.71 1.24 -42.95
C THR A 366 -2.99 0.73 -41.69
N LEU A 367 -1.70 0.36 -41.81
CA LEU A 367 -0.87 -0.09 -40.69
C LEU A 367 -0.64 1.02 -39.65
N VAL A 368 -0.44 2.26 -40.09
CA VAL A 368 -0.30 3.42 -39.19
C VAL A 368 -1.64 3.72 -38.48
N GLY A 369 -2.77 3.54 -39.16
CA GLY A 369 -4.10 3.60 -38.55
C GLY A 369 -4.30 2.55 -37.44
N GLN A 370 -3.79 1.33 -37.63
CA GLN A 370 -3.78 0.30 -36.59
C GLN A 370 -2.87 0.67 -35.39
N LEU A 371 -1.76 1.38 -35.63
CA LEU A 371 -0.90 1.93 -34.57
C LEU A 371 -1.61 3.03 -33.74
N LEU A 372 -2.41 3.87 -34.41
CA LEU A 372 -3.28 4.88 -33.78
C LEU A 372 -4.38 4.26 -32.91
N ALA A 373 -4.90 3.09 -33.28
CA ALA A 373 -5.88 2.36 -32.48
C ALA A 373 -5.29 1.89 -31.12
N PHE A 374 -3.99 1.63 -31.05
CA PHE A 374 -3.26 1.39 -29.79
C PHE A 374 -2.94 2.68 -29.03
N SER A 375 -2.98 3.83 -29.70
CA SER A 375 -2.46 5.09 -29.19
C SER A 375 -3.34 5.75 -28.14
N ARG A 376 -4.62 5.94 -28.42
CA ARG A 376 -5.43 6.87 -27.60
C ARG A 376 -6.90 6.53 -27.65
N LYS A 377 -7.55 6.83 -26.52
CA LYS A 377 -8.61 7.85 -26.34
C LYS A 377 -9.09 8.52 -27.64
N GLN A 378 -9.54 7.76 -28.62
CA GLN A 378 -10.49 8.27 -29.59
C GLN A 378 -11.74 8.54 -28.77
N THR A 379 -12.21 9.79 -28.74
CA THR A 379 -13.52 10.09 -28.16
C THR A 379 -14.51 9.22 -28.90
N LEU A 380 -14.99 8.17 -28.23
CA LEU A 380 -15.98 7.27 -28.81
C LEU A 380 -17.16 8.15 -29.23
N GLN A 381 -17.60 7.99 -30.46
CA GLN A 381 -18.85 8.55 -30.94
C GLN A 381 -19.86 7.42 -31.08
N PRO A 382 -20.31 6.82 -29.95
CA PRO A 382 -21.26 5.74 -30.03
C PRO A 382 -22.56 6.29 -30.62
N LYS A 383 -23.07 5.56 -31.61
CA LYS A 383 -24.36 5.81 -32.24
C LYS A 383 -25.14 4.51 -32.26
N VAL A 384 -26.46 4.62 -32.32
CA VAL A 384 -27.32 3.46 -32.56
C VAL A 384 -27.10 3.04 -34.01
N LEU A 385 -26.60 1.82 -34.21
CA LEU A 385 -26.24 1.31 -35.54
C LEU A 385 -26.75 -0.11 -35.75
N GLY A 386 -27.05 -0.43 -37.01
CA GLY A 386 -27.34 -1.79 -37.46
C GLY A 386 -26.04 -2.52 -37.77
N VAL A 387 -25.75 -3.61 -37.05
CA VAL A 387 -24.52 -4.39 -37.27
C VAL A 387 -24.45 -4.94 -38.70
N ARG A 388 -25.60 -5.32 -39.28
CA ARG A 388 -25.69 -5.78 -40.66
C ARG A 388 -25.19 -4.74 -41.65
N ASP A 389 -25.55 -3.48 -41.46
CA ASP A 389 -25.22 -2.40 -42.40
C ASP A 389 -23.72 -2.16 -42.38
N VAL A 390 -23.12 -2.08 -41.18
CA VAL A 390 -21.67 -1.95 -41.01
C VAL A 390 -20.90 -3.11 -41.68
N VAL A 391 -21.30 -4.36 -41.42
CA VAL A 391 -20.63 -5.52 -42.03
C VAL A 391 -20.81 -5.53 -43.56
N SER A 392 -21.98 -5.12 -44.05
CA SER A 392 -22.28 -5.06 -45.50
C SER A 392 -21.44 -4.00 -46.21
N GLU A 393 -21.27 -2.82 -45.61
CA GLU A 393 -20.41 -1.76 -46.14
C GLU A 393 -18.94 -2.20 -46.19
N LEU A 394 -18.48 -2.94 -45.18
CA LEU A 394 -17.13 -3.47 -45.13
C LEU A 394 -16.88 -4.60 -46.13
N ALA A 395 -17.93 -5.32 -46.57
CA ALA A 395 -17.80 -6.51 -47.41
C ALA A 395 -16.94 -6.29 -48.67
N VAL A 396 -17.10 -5.14 -49.34
CA VAL A 396 -16.34 -4.79 -50.55
C VAL A 396 -14.85 -4.62 -50.24
N MET A 397 -14.53 -3.96 -49.11
CA MET A 397 -13.16 -3.77 -48.65
C MET A 397 -12.53 -5.09 -48.20
N LEU A 398 -13.27 -5.89 -47.40
CA LEU A 398 -12.79 -7.18 -46.88
C LEU A 398 -12.48 -8.17 -48.03
N LYS A 399 -13.33 -8.24 -49.06
CA LYS A 399 -13.04 -9.04 -50.27
C LYS A 399 -11.73 -8.64 -50.96
N ARG A 400 -11.38 -7.35 -50.96
CA ARG A 400 -10.10 -6.86 -51.52
C ARG A 400 -8.90 -7.19 -50.63
N LEU A 401 -9.09 -7.24 -49.31
CA LEU A 401 -8.04 -7.56 -48.33
C LEU A 401 -7.68 -9.06 -48.29
N LEU A 402 -8.62 -9.92 -48.65
CA LEU A 402 -8.51 -11.39 -48.59
C LEU A 402 -7.90 -12.06 -49.85
N ARG A 403 -7.28 -11.31 -50.78
CA ARG A 403 -6.75 -11.79 -52.08
C ARG A 403 -6.24 -13.25 -52.10
N GLU A 404 -6.53 -13.94 -53.21
CA GLU A 404 -6.05 -15.27 -53.65
C GLU A 404 -6.27 -16.43 -52.67
N GLY A 405 -7.27 -17.28 -52.98
CA GLY A 405 -7.51 -18.55 -52.31
C GLY A 405 -8.39 -18.48 -51.06
N VAL A 406 -8.77 -17.29 -50.58
CA VAL A 406 -9.66 -17.12 -49.43
C VAL A 406 -11.02 -16.54 -49.85
N GLU A 407 -12.10 -17.27 -49.59
CA GLU A 407 -13.48 -16.84 -49.83
C GLU A 407 -14.06 -16.13 -48.60
N LEU A 408 -14.91 -15.11 -48.82
CA LEU A 408 -15.63 -14.40 -47.76
C LEU A 408 -17.12 -14.74 -47.83
N GLU A 409 -17.65 -15.32 -46.76
CA GLU A 409 -19.07 -15.57 -46.56
C GLU A 409 -19.64 -14.65 -45.48
N LEU A 410 -20.84 -14.12 -45.71
CA LEU A 410 -21.56 -13.31 -44.75
C LEU A 410 -22.86 -14.03 -44.38
N ASP A 411 -23.02 -14.34 -43.10
CA ASP A 411 -24.19 -15.01 -42.54
C ASP A 411 -24.89 -14.06 -41.57
N HIS A 412 -25.90 -13.36 -42.07
CA HIS A 412 -26.65 -12.40 -41.28
C HIS A 412 -27.90 -13.03 -40.67
N GLY A 413 -27.97 -13.02 -39.34
CA GLY A 413 -29.20 -13.30 -38.60
C GLY A 413 -30.34 -12.38 -39.03
N THR A 414 -31.56 -12.91 -38.97
CA THR A 414 -32.78 -12.14 -39.19
C THR A 414 -33.11 -11.32 -37.96
N ASP A 415 -33.57 -10.08 -38.15
CA ASP A 415 -34.06 -9.20 -37.07
C ASP A 415 -33.00 -8.91 -35.97
N LEU A 416 -31.79 -8.53 -36.40
CA LEU A 416 -30.70 -8.15 -35.50
C LEU A 416 -31.07 -6.90 -34.68
N TRP A 417 -30.81 -6.95 -33.39
CA TRP A 417 -31.00 -5.81 -32.51
C TRP A 417 -30.00 -4.70 -32.84
N PRO A 418 -30.42 -3.41 -32.84
CA PRO A 418 -29.50 -2.31 -33.00
C PRO A 418 -28.56 -2.23 -31.79
N VAL A 419 -27.30 -1.88 -32.05
CA VAL A 419 -26.28 -1.75 -30.99
C VAL A 419 -25.88 -0.30 -30.81
N HIS A 420 -25.57 0.09 -29.58
CA HIS A 420 -25.04 1.41 -29.26
C HIS A 420 -23.52 1.34 -29.17
N ALA A 421 -22.86 1.64 -30.28
CA ALA A 421 -21.42 1.45 -30.42
C ALA A 421 -20.80 2.47 -31.39
N ASP A 422 -19.47 2.59 -31.35
CA ASP A 422 -18.72 3.38 -32.32
C ASP A 422 -18.47 2.53 -33.58
N GLU A 423 -19.00 2.99 -34.71
CA GLU A 423 -18.91 2.30 -36.00
C GLU A 423 -17.47 2.09 -36.46
N VAL A 424 -16.58 3.05 -36.22
CA VAL A 424 -15.17 2.97 -36.61
C VAL A 424 -14.48 1.89 -35.80
N GLN A 425 -14.79 1.79 -34.51
CA GLN A 425 -14.22 0.75 -33.63
C GLN A 425 -14.70 -0.65 -33.99
N ILE A 426 -16.00 -0.83 -34.25
CA ILE A 426 -16.54 -2.11 -34.73
C ILE A 426 -15.88 -2.50 -36.06
N SER A 427 -15.78 -1.55 -36.99
CA SER A 427 -15.17 -1.79 -38.30
C SER A 427 -13.72 -2.25 -38.17
N ASN A 428 -12.93 -1.56 -37.35
CA ASN A 428 -11.54 -1.90 -37.11
C ASN A 428 -11.37 -3.28 -36.44
N ALA A 429 -12.25 -3.62 -35.49
CA ALA A 429 -12.24 -4.92 -34.85
C ALA A 429 -12.49 -6.04 -35.87
N ILE A 430 -13.50 -5.89 -36.73
CA ILE A 430 -13.83 -6.84 -37.80
C ILE A 430 -12.65 -6.99 -38.77
N ILE A 431 -12.08 -5.88 -39.25
CA ILE A 431 -10.94 -5.90 -40.18
C ILE A 431 -9.77 -6.68 -39.58
N ASN A 432 -9.42 -6.44 -38.31
CA ASN A 432 -8.32 -7.13 -37.65
C ASN A 432 -8.56 -8.64 -37.54
N LEU A 433 -9.78 -9.06 -37.19
CA LEU A 433 -10.14 -10.48 -37.12
C LEU A 433 -10.06 -11.15 -38.49
N VAL A 434 -10.52 -10.49 -39.55
CA VAL A 434 -10.48 -11.01 -40.92
C VAL A 434 -9.03 -11.13 -41.44
N VAL A 435 -8.18 -10.14 -41.15
CA VAL A 435 -6.75 -10.20 -41.48
C VAL A 435 -6.06 -11.34 -40.73
N ASN A 436 -6.33 -11.50 -39.44
CA ASN A 436 -5.78 -12.60 -38.66
C ASN A 436 -6.26 -13.98 -39.18
N ALA A 437 -7.53 -14.09 -39.58
CA ALA A 437 -8.05 -15.32 -40.17
C ALA A 437 -7.35 -15.67 -41.49
N ARG A 438 -7.13 -14.68 -42.37
CA ARG A 438 -6.35 -14.85 -43.61
C ARG A 438 -4.93 -15.34 -43.32
N ASP A 439 -4.23 -14.69 -42.40
CA ASP A 439 -2.84 -15.01 -42.10
C ASP A 439 -2.69 -16.42 -41.49
N ALA A 440 -3.75 -16.91 -40.83
CA ALA A 440 -3.85 -18.29 -40.35
C ALA A 440 -4.15 -19.33 -41.46
N MET A 441 -4.47 -18.90 -42.69
CA MET A 441 -4.86 -19.75 -43.83
C MET A 441 -3.93 -19.62 -45.05
N PRO A 442 -2.65 -20.02 -44.95
CA PRO A 442 -1.67 -19.87 -46.03
C PRO A 442 -1.95 -20.72 -47.29
N LYS A 443 -2.88 -21.70 -47.22
CA LYS A 443 -3.30 -22.54 -48.36
C LYS A 443 -4.64 -22.11 -48.97
N GLY A 444 -5.21 -20.99 -48.52
CA GLY A 444 -6.58 -20.61 -48.81
C GLY A 444 -7.60 -21.22 -47.84
N GLY A 445 -8.87 -20.86 -47.99
CA GLY A 445 -9.97 -21.29 -47.10
C GLY A 445 -11.19 -20.36 -47.20
N THR A 446 -12.05 -20.40 -46.20
CA THR A 446 -13.25 -19.55 -46.14
C THR A 446 -13.30 -18.81 -44.81
N VAL A 447 -13.49 -17.49 -44.87
CA VAL A 447 -13.80 -16.64 -43.72
C VAL A 447 -15.30 -16.41 -43.70
N THR A 448 -15.99 -16.89 -42.67
CA THR A 448 -17.42 -16.63 -42.48
C THR A 448 -17.62 -15.62 -41.36
N ILE A 449 -18.29 -14.50 -41.65
CA ILE A 449 -18.73 -13.52 -40.65
C ILE A 449 -20.19 -13.79 -40.34
N ARG A 450 -20.47 -14.28 -39.12
CA ARG A 450 -21.82 -14.53 -38.64
C ARG A 450 -22.26 -13.47 -37.64
N THR A 451 -23.46 -12.94 -37.80
CA THR A 451 -24.08 -12.00 -36.85
C THR A 451 -25.39 -12.58 -36.32
N ALA A 452 -25.58 -12.65 -35.00
CA ALA A 452 -26.79 -13.16 -34.35
C ALA A 452 -27.07 -12.42 -33.03
N ASN A 453 -28.33 -12.44 -32.58
CA ASN A 453 -28.70 -11.96 -31.24
C ASN A 453 -28.44 -13.07 -30.22
N GLU A 454 -27.72 -12.76 -29.15
CA GLU A 454 -27.35 -13.69 -28.08
C GLU A 454 -27.80 -13.09 -26.74
N THR A 455 -28.42 -13.91 -25.89
CA THR A 455 -28.78 -13.53 -24.51
C THR A 455 -27.88 -14.30 -23.55
N VAL A 456 -27.06 -13.59 -22.79
CA VAL A 456 -26.09 -14.20 -21.87
C VAL A 456 -26.63 -14.06 -20.44
N ALA A 457 -26.83 -15.18 -19.74
CA ALA A 457 -27.43 -15.22 -18.40
C ALA A 457 -26.42 -15.04 -17.24
N ALA A 458 -25.13 -15.23 -17.51
CA ALA A 458 -24.04 -15.06 -16.56
C ALA A 458 -22.79 -14.56 -17.30
N PRO A 459 -21.90 -13.78 -16.66
CA PRO A 459 -20.72 -13.23 -17.32
C PRO A 459 -19.89 -14.32 -17.98
N LEU A 460 -19.63 -14.18 -19.28
CA LEU A 460 -18.91 -15.19 -20.05
C LEU A 460 -17.44 -14.83 -20.13
N ALA A 461 -16.56 -15.69 -19.61
CA ALA A 461 -15.12 -15.52 -19.76
C ALA A 461 -14.69 -15.96 -21.17
N LEU A 462 -14.24 -15.01 -21.98
CA LEU A 462 -13.66 -15.22 -23.31
C LEU A 462 -12.17 -14.89 -23.25
N GLY A 463 -11.36 -15.89 -22.91
CA GLY A 463 -9.91 -15.72 -22.73
C GLY A 463 -9.60 -14.80 -21.53
N SER A 464 -8.94 -13.67 -21.78
CA SER A 464 -8.63 -12.67 -20.75
C SER A 464 -9.73 -11.62 -20.52
N ALA A 465 -10.80 -11.63 -21.33
CA ALA A 465 -11.91 -10.69 -21.23
C ALA A 465 -13.15 -11.36 -20.60
N ILE A 466 -13.86 -10.64 -19.74
CA ILE A 466 -15.15 -11.05 -19.20
C ILE A 466 -16.22 -10.24 -19.92
N MET A 467 -17.09 -10.91 -20.67
CA MET A 467 -18.30 -10.31 -21.23
C MET A 467 -19.31 -10.17 -20.08
N PRO A 468 -19.75 -8.94 -19.74
CA PRO A 468 -20.62 -8.70 -18.59
C PRO A 468 -21.99 -9.36 -18.72
#